data_AF-A0A2E9QHW6-F1
#
_entry.id   AF-A0A2E9QHW6-F1
#
_cell.length_a   1.000
_cell.length_b   1.000
_cell.length_c   1.000
_cell.angle_alpha   90.00
_cell.angle_beta   90.00
_cell.angle_gamma   90.00
#
_symmetry.space_group_name_H-M   'P 1'
#
loop_
_entity.id
_entity.type
_entity.pdbx_description
1 polymer ?
#
loop_
_entity_poly.entity_id
_entity_poly.type
_entity_poly.pdbx_seq_one_letter_code
_entity_poly.pdbx_strand_id
1 'polypeptide(L)'
;MAAIVTDQFRINNASNFLGDVNDTSNSYYVFVGLSNPGITLSGTTPAFGRATSDSAWNSSPPNPTDDINYLNHSKDTMVFGKKISTDNIRRVIRKVSWASGTRYEIYRQDYSSTNQSPVTDSARLYDANYFVINKDFNVYVCIQNGSSGINTEGSRSQNEPTFTGLEPTRASGDTDDGYIWKYLFTVAPSDIIKFDATEFVPLPNDWSSSTNAQITAVRDNGNSDVNNNQIKNVFIADQGNGYAGSTGQEFNIVGDGSGGKVVVDVVNTKITKTQVSVGGKGYTYGMVDLSSISSSALSGATPAKLIPIIPPSKGHGYDLYKELGADRILVYARFDDSTKDFPIDTKFAQIGIVKNPTSIGSTQLFTENQFSSVSSLYLDDFPSATTINVGDIMTQDIKSGDTTVGQARAYVVSYDIISEDTPKIAVIKYYQDRSLYFNQSTGDQTDRSGITELANSSGSIYNFQSSATELVKQEGGSGWSVGINTIFSGITTNPTGNKIVELGAEFTDGIASSEINNESGDIIYLDNRPLISRDARQKEDIKVILEF
;
A
#
# COMPACT_ATOMS: atom_id res chain seq x y z
N MET A 1 -16.51 21.49 20.64
CA MET A 1 -15.47 22.12 19.80
C MET A 1 -15.65 21.55 18.40
N ALA A 2 -15.78 22.39 17.36
CA ALA A 2 -15.96 21.92 15.98
C ALA A 2 -14.61 22.03 15.25
N ALA A 3 -14.10 20.91 14.73
CA ALA A 3 -12.85 20.83 13.99
C ALA A 3 -12.98 19.76 12.89
N ILE A 4 -12.20 19.90 11.81
CA ILE A 4 -12.16 18.95 10.68
C ILE A 4 -10.71 18.71 10.25
N VAL A 5 -10.39 17.46 9.94
CA VAL A 5 -9.15 17.11 9.24
C VAL A 5 -9.41 17.25 7.74
N THR A 6 -8.79 18.25 7.12
CA THR A 6 -9.02 18.54 5.70
C THR A 6 -8.32 17.53 4.79
N ASP A 7 -8.85 17.35 3.58
CA ASP A 7 -8.22 16.48 2.58
C ASP A 7 -6.80 16.91 2.20
N GLN A 8 -6.52 18.22 2.24
CA GLN A 8 -5.17 18.73 1.97
C GLN A 8 -4.15 18.23 2.99
N PHE A 9 -4.57 18.03 4.25
CA PHE A 9 -3.70 17.45 5.28
C PHE A 9 -3.40 15.98 4.96
N ARG A 10 -4.41 15.21 4.52
CA ARG A 10 -4.27 13.81 4.12
C ARG A 10 -3.34 13.64 2.92
N ILE A 11 -3.57 14.42 1.86
CA ILE A 11 -2.72 14.44 0.64
C ILE A 11 -1.28 14.85 0.97
N ASN A 12 -1.11 15.81 1.89
CA ASN A 12 0.22 16.22 2.34
C ASN A 12 0.94 15.12 3.14
N ASN A 13 0.24 14.43 4.04
CA ASN A 13 0.81 13.31 4.81
C ASN A 13 1.21 12.14 3.90
N ALA A 14 0.38 11.80 2.92
CA ALA A 14 0.76 10.83 1.89
C ALA A 14 2.05 11.28 1.17
N SER A 15 2.14 12.55 0.79
CA SER A 15 3.33 13.08 0.12
C SER A 15 4.58 13.07 1.01
N ASN A 16 4.44 13.36 2.30
CA ASN A 16 5.53 13.26 3.28
C ASN A 16 5.99 11.81 3.44
N PHE A 17 5.06 10.86 3.60
CA PHE A 17 5.41 9.44 3.72
C PHE A 17 6.15 8.93 2.49
N LEU A 18 5.68 9.29 1.28
CA LEU A 18 6.40 8.94 0.05
C LEU A 18 7.79 9.59 0.00
N GLY A 19 7.91 10.85 0.44
CA GLY A 19 9.19 11.54 0.57
C GLY A 19 10.14 10.80 1.51
N ASP A 20 9.66 10.42 2.70
CA ASP A 20 10.43 9.69 3.71
C ASP A 20 10.94 8.32 3.21
N VAL A 21 10.11 7.58 2.46
CA VAL A 21 10.49 6.27 1.87
C VAL A 21 11.53 6.43 0.77
N ASN A 22 11.50 7.54 0.03
CA ASN A 22 12.46 7.81 -1.05
C ASN A 22 13.74 8.49 -0.55
N ASP A 23 13.79 8.94 0.71
CA ASP A 23 15.01 9.47 1.32
C ASP A 23 16.00 8.33 1.61
N THR A 24 17.20 8.43 1.04
CA THR A 24 18.28 7.45 1.22
C THR A 24 18.78 7.35 2.66
N SER A 25 18.42 8.31 3.51
CA SER A 25 18.70 8.31 4.95
C SER A 25 17.78 7.37 5.73
N ASN A 26 16.71 6.87 5.10
CA ASN A 26 15.80 5.89 5.65
C ASN A 26 15.83 4.58 4.82
N SER A 27 15.43 3.49 5.46
CA SER A 27 15.17 2.22 4.79
C SER A 27 13.85 1.65 5.29
N TYR A 28 12.95 1.34 4.36
CA TYR A 28 11.66 0.72 4.66
C TYR A 28 11.61 -0.66 4.03
N TYR A 29 11.08 -1.64 4.76
CA TYR A 29 10.96 -3.02 4.28
C TYR A 29 9.57 -3.56 4.53
N VAL A 30 8.99 -4.23 3.54
CA VAL A 30 7.87 -5.14 3.78
C VAL A 30 8.46 -6.43 4.32
N PHE A 31 7.99 -6.88 5.47
CA PHE A 31 8.42 -8.14 6.07
C PHE A 31 7.27 -9.13 6.17
N VAL A 32 7.63 -10.40 6.23
CA VAL A 32 6.75 -11.50 6.58
C VAL A 32 7.24 -12.17 7.86
N GLY A 33 6.31 -12.70 8.66
CA GLY A 33 6.62 -13.30 9.95
C GLY A 33 5.56 -14.26 10.46
N LEU A 34 5.77 -14.71 11.69
CA LEU A 34 4.89 -15.62 12.43
C LEU A 34 4.60 -16.92 11.67
N SER A 35 5.58 -17.82 11.64
CA SER A 35 5.47 -19.14 10.97
C SER A 35 4.64 -20.18 11.72
N ASN A 36 4.27 -19.91 12.96
CA ASN A 36 3.60 -20.85 13.87
C ASN A 36 2.40 -20.20 14.59
N PRO A 37 1.44 -19.59 13.88
CA PRO A 37 0.38 -18.78 14.52
C PRO A 37 -0.49 -19.56 15.53
N GLY A 38 -0.61 -20.87 15.38
CA GLY A 38 -1.16 -21.78 16.37
C GLY A 38 -0.13 -22.32 17.34
N ILE A 39 -0.45 -22.35 18.62
CA ILE A 39 0.35 -23.03 19.63
C ILE A 39 0.22 -24.56 19.45
N THR A 40 1.35 -25.24 19.31
CA THR A 40 1.44 -26.71 19.18
C THR A 40 1.82 -27.40 20.50
N LEU A 41 2.31 -26.65 21.50
CA LEU A 41 2.75 -27.19 22.78
C LEU A 41 1.57 -27.39 23.74
N SER A 42 1.35 -28.63 24.18
CA SER A 42 0.31 -28.96 25.14
C SER A 42 0.48 -28.20 26.46
N GLY A 43 -0.63 -27.76 27.06
CA GLY A 43 -0.62 -27.01 28.32
C GLY A 43 -0.07 -25.58 28.21
N THR A 44 0.15 -25.08 26.99
CA THR A 44 0.55 -23.70 26.74
C THR A 44 -0.65 -22.82 26.40
N THR A 45 -0.79 -21.70 27.10
CA THR A 45 -1.80 -20.69 26.82
C THR A 45 -1.35 -19.81 25.65
N PRO A 46 -2.21 -19.57 24.64
CA PRO A 46 -1.86 -18.68 23.54
C PRO A 46 -1.56 -17.27 24.05
N ALA A 47 -0.43 -16.72 23.62
CA ALA A 47 0.06 -15.40 23.98
C ALA A 47 0.45 -14.61 22.73
N PHE A 48 0.59 -13.28 22.87
CA PHE A 48 1.02 -12.40 21.77
C PHE A 48 0.14 -12.54 20.52
N GLY A 49 -1.17 -12.64 20.75
CA GLY A 49 -2.20 -12.80 19.72
C GLY A 49 -2.20 -14.14 18.99
N ARG A 50 -1.39 -15.13 19.36
CA ARG A 50 -1.45 -16.49 18.80
C ARG A 50 -2.80 -17.15 19.09
N ALA A 51 -3.17 -18.14 18.29
CA ALA A 51 -4.36 -18.96 18.52
C ALA A 51 -4.00 -20.31 19.16
N THR A 52 -5.01 -21.05 19.63
CA THR A 52 -4.84 -22.40 20.19
C THR A 52 -4.43 -23.46 19.16
N SER A 53 -4.59 -23.17 17.88
CA SER A 53 -4.16 -24.02 16.76
C SER A 53 -4.12 -23.21 15.46
N ASP A 54 -3.42 -23.71 14.44
CA ASP A 54 -3.41 -23.08 13.12
C ASP A 54 -4.80 -23.04 12.49
N SER A 55 -5.64 -24.06 12.77
CA SER A 55 -7.03 -24.10 12.31
C SER A 55 -7.86 -22.97 12.91
N ALA A 56 -7.73 -22.75 14.23
CA ALA A 56 -8.41 -21.65 14.91
C ALA A 56 -7.97 -20.30 14.35
N TRP A 57 -6.67 -20.11 14.15
CA TRP A 57 -6.12 -18.90 13.51
C TRP A 57 -6.70 -18.70 12.11
N ASN A 58 -6.68 -19.71 11.25
CA ASN A 58 -7.11 -19.59 9.86
C ASN A 58 -8.61 -19.29 9.71
N SER A 59 -9.43 -19.77 10.64
CA SER A 59 -10.87 -19.52 10.64
C SER A 59 -11.23 -18.07 11.02
N SER A 60 -10.43 -17.44 11.87
CA SER A 60 -10.61 -16.05 12.31
C SER A 60 -9.27 -15.49 12.79
N PRO A 61 -8.41 -15.00 11.87
CA PRO A 61 -7.15 -14.38 12.26
C PRO A 61 -7.44 -13.23 13.23
N PRO A 62 -6.81 -13.19 14.41
CA PRO A 62 -7.05 -12.13 15.37
C PRO A 62 -6.51 -10.81 14.81
N ASN A 63 -7.18 -9.70 15.13
CA ASN A 63 -6.66 -8.39 14.77
C ASN A 63 -5.30 -8.16 15.46
N PRO A 64 -4.31 -7.56 14.79
CA PRO A 64 -3.07 -7.12 15.43
C PRO A 64 -3.37 -6.20 16.62
N THR A 65 -2.56 -6.28 17.66
CA THR A 65 -2.68 -5.41 18.84
C THR A 65 -1.63 -4.32 18.77
N ASP A 66 -2.04 -3.06 18.90
CA ASP A 66 -1.12 -1.92 18.93
C ASP A 66 -0.61 -1.70 20.36
N ASP A 67 0.43 -2.46 20.71
CA ASP A 67 1.19 -2.25 21.93
C ASP A 67 2.66 -2.63 21.73
N ILE A 68 3.55 -2.04 22.54
CA ILE A 68 5.01 -2.23 22.42
C ILE A 68 5.40 -3.71 22.57
N ASN A 69 4.74 -4.46 23.44
CA ASN A 69 5.07 -5.86 23.68
C ASN A 69 4.67 -6.74 22.48
N TYR A 70 3.52 -6.49 21.87
CA TYR A 70 3.07 -7.15 20.65
C TYR A 70 3.98 -6.82 19.46
N LEU A 71 4.33 -5.55 19.26
CA LEU A 71 5.24 -5.14 18.17
C LEU A 71 6.64 -5.73 18.36
N ASN A 72 7.14 -5.77 19.61
CA ASN A 72 8.40 -6.43 19.91
C ASN A 72 8.32 -7.95 19.66
N HIS A 73 7.17 -8.60 19.87
CA HIS A 73 6.99 -10.01 19.50
C HIS A 73 6.99 -10.23 17.97
N SER A 74 6.36 -9.32 17.21
CA SER A 74 6.44 -9.34 15.75
C SER A 74 7.86 -9.14 15.22
N LYS A 75 8.71 -8.39 15.94
CA LYS A 75 10.14 -8.29 15.69
C LYS A 75 10.86 -9.63 15.92
N ASP A 76 10.58 -10.31 17.03
CA ASP A 76 11.16 -11.63 17.34
C ASP A 76 10.81 -12.69 16.28
N THR A 77 9.61 -12.60 15.73
CA THR A 77 9.04 -13.59 14.79
C THR A 77 9.12 -13.18 13.32
N MET A 78 9.82 -12.08 13.02
CA MET A 78 10.12 -11.65 11.67
C MET A 78 11.02 -12.69 10.99
N VAL A 79 10.71 -13.02 9.73
CA VAL A 79 11.44 -14.07 8.99
C VAL A 79 12.30 -13.45 7.90
N PHE A 80 11.68 -12.64 7.05
CA PHE A 80 12.33 -12.09 5.87
C PHE A 80 11.74 -10.73 5.53
N GLY A 81 12.57 -9.83 5.04
CA GLY A 81 12.16 -8.48 4.64
C GLY A 81 12.69 -8.11 3.26
N LYS A 82 11.89 -7.35 2.50
CA LYS A 82 12.27 -6.81 1.20
C LYS A 82 12.10 -5.30 1.16
N LYS A 83 13.14 -4.62 0.68
CA LYS A 83 13.21 -3.16 0.67
C LYS A 83 12.14 -2.58 -0.25
N ILE A 84 11.49 -1.53 0.23
CA ILE A 84 10.56 -0.73 -0.55
C ILE A 84 11.39 0.29 -1.33
N SER A 85 11.52 0.06 -2.64
CA SER A 85 12.14 1.02 -3.55
C SER A 85 11.11 2.00 -4.11
N THR A 86 11.60 3.08 -4.73
CA THR A 86 10.79 4.07 -5.46
C THR A 86 9.86 3.45 -6.50
N ASP A 87 10.21 2.29 -7.06
CA ASP A 87 9.44 1.55 -8.07
C ASP A 87 8.37 0.63 -7.50
N ASN A 88 8.39 0.46 -6.18
CA ASN A 88 7.56 -0.46 -5.42
C ASN A 88 6.59 0.28 -4.49
N ILE A 89 6.44 1.59 -4.69
CA ILE A 89 5.50 2.45 -3.98
C ILE A 89 4.83 3.41 -4.96
N ARG A 90 3.51 3.55 -4.90
CA ARG A 90 2.74 4.47 -5.75
C ARG A 90 1.64 5.15 -4.95
N ARG A 91 1.39 6.43 -5.25
CA ARG A 91 0.11 7.05 -4.89
C ARG A 91 -1.01 6.34 -5.65
N VAL A 92 -2.13 6.10 -4.99
CA VAL A 92 -3.29 5.45 -5.61
C VAL A 92 -4.56 6.21 -5.29
N ILE A 93 -5.52 6.13 -6.19
CA ILE A 93 -6.89 6.64 -6.00
C ILE A 93 -7.90 5.51 -6.25
N ARG A 94 -9.13 5.68 -5.76
CA ARG A 94 -10.20 4.73 -6.01
C ARG A 94 -10.41 4.53 -7.52
N LYS A 95 -10.58 3.29 -7.94
CA LYS A 95 -10.85 2.94 -9.34
C LYS A 95 -12.31 3.21 -9.68
N VAL A 96 -12.50 4.02 -10.73
CA VAL A 96 -13.80 4.25 -11.36
C VAL A 96 -13.66 3.83 -12.82
N SER A 97 -13.96 2.57 -13.13
CA SER A 97 -13.91 2.10 -14.52
C SER A 97 -15.07 2.68 -15.31
N TRP A 98 -14.78 3.17 -16.52
CA TRP A 98 -15.83 3.61 -17.44
C TRP A 98 -16.69 2.42 -17.87
N ALA A 99 -18.01 2.61 -17.92
CA ALA A 99 -18.98 1.63 -18.41
C ALA A 99 -20.16 2.35 -19.09
N SER A 100 -20.52 1.88 -20.28
CA SER A 100 -21.65 2.41 -21.04
C SER A 100 -22.97 2.32 -20.25
N GLY A 101 -23.81 3.35 -20.35
CA GLY A 101 -25.07 3.45 -19.60
C GLY A 101 -24.91 3.95 -18.16
N THR A 102 -23.69 4.21 -17.68
CA THR A 102 -23.42 4.71 -16.33
C THR A 102 -23.49 6.23 -16.25
N ARG A 103 -23.91 6.76 -15.11
CA ARG A 103 -23.88 8.20 -14.82
C ARG A 103 -22.61 8.52 -14.06
N TYR A 104 -21.87 9.53 -14.53
CA TYR A 104 -20.70 10.08 -13.84
C TYR A 104 -20.99 11.53 -13.47
N GLU A 105 -20.52 11.96 -12.29
CA GLU A 105 -20.65 13.34 -11.88
C GLU A 105 -19.66 14.25 -12.61
N ILE A 106 -19.95 15.55 -12.64
CA ILE A 106 -18.95 16.55 -13.03
C ILE A 106 -18.05 16.87 -11.84
N TYR A 107 -16.80 17.25 -12.14
CA TYR A 107 -15.95 17.88 -11.14
C TYR A 107 -16.64 19.16 -10.63
N ARG A 108 -16.78 19.29 -9.32
CA ARG A 108 -17.26 20.53 -8.67
C ARG A 108 -16.57 20.77 -7.34
N GLN A 109 -16.01 21.95 -7.19
CA GLN A 109 -15.29 22.37 -5.99
C GLN A 109 -16.19 22.60 -4.77
N ASP A 110 -17.52 22.70 -4.96
CA ASP A 110 -18.47 23.10 -3.93
C ASP A 110 -19.30 21.94 -3.35
N TYR A 111 -18.92 20.68 -3.63
CA TYR A 111 -19.51 19.54 -2.95
C TYR A 111 -19.25 19.61 -1.44
N SER A 112 -20.31 19.41 -0.66
CA SER A 112 -20.30 19.52 0.80
C SER A 112 -21.45 18.74 1.43
N SER A 113 -21.52 18.69 2.76
CA SER A 113 -22.63 18.07 3.50
C SER A 113 -24.01 18.69 3.19
N THR A 114 -24.06 19.94 2.75
CA THR A 114 -25.29 20.65 2.37
C THR A 114 -25.50 20.73 0.85
N ASN A 115 -24.51 20.32 0.07
CA ASN A 115 -24.53 20.33 -1.39
C ASN A 115 -23.84 19.04 -1.89
N GLN A 116 -24.50 17.91 -1.68
CA GLN A 116 -23.94 16.59 -2.01
C GLN A 116 -23.85 16.39 -3.53
N SER A 117 -22.99 15.44 -3.95
CA SER A 117 -22.91 15.05 -5.35
C SER A 117 -24.23 14.41 -5.83
N PRO A 118 -24.70 14.68 -7.06
CA PRO A 118 -26.03 14.24 -7.50
C PRO A 118 -26.23 12.72 -7.69
N VAL A 119 -25.17 11.92 -7.78
CA VAL A 119 -25.27 10.48 -8.10
C VAL A 119 -24.83 9.61 -6.93
N THR A 120 -23.75 9.98 -6.24
CA THR A 120 -23.20 9.21 -5.10
C THR A 120 -23.61 9.75 -3.74
N ASP A 121 -24.37 10.86 -3.67
CA ASP A 121 -24.72 11.56 -2.42
C ASP A 121 -23.50 11.90 -1.54
N SER A 122 -22.34 12.07 -2.17
CA SER A 122 -21.07 12.31 -1.49
C SER A 122 -20.97 13.75 -1.02
N ALA A 123 -20.64 13.94 0.26
CA ALA A 123 -20.33 15.25 0.83
C ALA A 123 -18.90 15.72 0.48
N ARG A 124 -18.03 14.80 0.07
CA ARG A 124 -16.63 15.04 -0.28
C ARG A 124 -16.44 14.85 -1.78
N LEU A 125 -15.72 15.77 -2.42
CA LEU A 125 -15.44 15.69 -3.86
C LEU A 125 -14.76 14.37 -4.25
N TYR A 126 -13.76 13.94 -3.50
CA TYR A 126 -12.95 12.76 -3.82
C TYR A 126 -13.71 11.43 -3.73
N ASP A 127 -14.90 11.42 -3.11
CA ASP A 127 -15.76 10.24 -3.02
C ASP A 127 -16.74 10.15 -4.22
N ALA A 128 -16.95 11.25 -4.96
CA ALA A 128 -17.79 11.27 -6.16
C ALA A 128 -17.12 10.61 -7.38
N ASN A 129 -17.92 10.13 -8.35
CA ASN A 129 -17.41 9.50 -9.59
C ASN A 129 -17.21 10.53 -10.71
N TYR A 130 -16.40 11.55 -10.45
CA TYR A 130 -16.13 12.64 -11.42
C TYR A 130 -14.93 12.38 -12.35
N PHE A 131 -14.24 11.26 -12.18
CA PHE A 131 -13.16 10.80 -13.06
C PHE A 131 -13.39 9.34 -13.42
N VAL A 132 -12.78 8.89 -14.51
CA VAL A 132 -12.86 7.50 -14.98
C VAL A 132 -11.53 7.01 -15.53
N ILE A 133 -11.32 5.70 -15.47
CA ILE A 133 -10.31 4.98 -16.25
C ILE A 133 -10.99 4.20 -17.38
N ASN A 134 -10.49 4.34 -18.60
CA ASN A 134 -11.02 3.64 -19.78
C ASN A 134 -10.33 2.27 -19.98
N LYS A 135 -10.74 1.52 -21.01
CA LYS A 135 -10.13 0.23 -21.38
C LYS A 135 -8.65 0.29 -21.77
N ASP A 136 -8.17 1.46 -22.22
CA ASP A 136 -6.78 1.71 -22.61
C ASP A 136 -5.94 2.22 -21.43
N PHE A 137 -6.48 2.19 -20.21
CA PHE A 137 -5.86 2.70 -18.99
C PHE A 137 -5.54 4.21 -19.01
N ASN A 138 -6.30 4.96 -19.80
CA ASN A 138 -6.30 6.42 -19.78
C ASN A 138 -7.25 6.93 -18.70
N VAL A 139 -6.80 7.90 -17.91
CA VAL A 139 -7.57 8.55 -16.85
C VAL A 139 -8.11 9.88 -17.36
N TYR A 140 -9.41 10.09 -17.16
CA TYR A 140 -10.13 11.29 -17.59
C TYR A 140 -10.89 11.92 -16.43
N VAL A 141 -10.99 13.24 -16.44
CA VAL A 141 -11.89 14.00 -15.56
C VAL A 141 -13.12 14.47 -16.33
N CYS A 142 -14.29 14.38 -15.71
CA CYS A 142 -15.55 14.82 -16.27
C CYS A 142 -15.73 16.33 -16.07
N ILE A 143 -15.69 17.09 -17.16
CA ILE A 143 -15.87 18.55 -17.16
C ILE A 143 -17.35 18.91 -17.33
N GLN A 144 -18.06 18.16 -18.16
CA GLN A 144 -19.52 18.24 -18.35
C GLN A 144 -20.09 16.83 -18.51
N ASN A 145 -21.31 16.61 -18.02
CA ASN A 145 -22.04 15.34 -18.13
C ASN A 145 -23.47 15.54 -18.68
N GLY A 146 -23.72 16.67 -19.36
CA GLY A 146 -25.06 17.07 -19.81
C GLY A 146 -26.01 17.57 -18.71
N SER A 147 -25.55 17.69 -17.46
CA SER A 147 -26.36 18.28 -16.39
C SER A 147 -26.56 19.79 -16.58
N SER A 148 -27.75 20.26 -16.24
CA SER A 148 -28.15 21.68 -16.24
C SER A 148 -29.37 21.84 -15.33
N GLY A 149 -29.81 23.07 -15.02
CA GLY A 149 -30.81 23.34 -13.97
C GLY A 149 -32.11 22.52 -13.96
N ILE A 150 -32.49 21.85 -15.06
CA ILE A 150 -33.63 20.91 -15.13
C ILE A 150 -33.24 19.42 -14.99
N ASN A 151 -31.97 19.08 -15.21
CA ASN A 151 -31.41 17.74 -15.13
C ASN A 151 -30.14 17.77 -14.27
N THR A 152 -30.29 17.51 -12.98
CA THR A 152 -29.21 17.60 -11.99
C THR A 152 -28.27 16.39 -12.01
N GLU A 153 -28.74 15.22 -12.46
CA GLU A 153 -27.96 13.98 -12.51
C GLU A 153 -27.16 13.79 -13.81
N GLY A 154 -27.34 14.69 -14.78
CA GLY A 154 -26.71 14.59 -16.11
C GLY A 154 -27.34 13.53 -17.00
N SER A 155 -26.62 13.11 -18.04
CA SER A 155 -27.03 12.02 -18.94
C SER A 155 -26.32 10.72 -18.56
N ARG A 156 -26.76 9.59 -19.11
CA ARG A 156 -25.98 8.33 -19.04
C ARG A 156 -24.92 8.36 -20.11
N SER A 157 -23.64 8.21 -19.76
CA SER A 157 -22.55 8.17 -20.73
C SER A 157 -22.71 6.95 -21.64
N GLN A 158 -22.70 7.18 -22.95
CA GLN A 158 -22.81 6.12 -23.97
C GLN A 158 -21.47 5.90 -24.66
N ASN A 159 -20.65 6.94 -24.77
CA ASN A 159 -19.40 6.92 -25.51
C ASN A 159 -18.20 6.95 -24.57
N GLU A 160 -17.30 5.99 -24.74
CA GLU A 160 -16.05 5.91 -23.97
C GLU A 160 -15.03 6.95 -24.45
N PRO A 161 -14.42 7.76 -23.56
CA PRO A 161 -13.33 8.63 -23.95
C PRO A 161 -12.06 7.83 -24.25
N THR A 162 -11.47 8.05 -25.43
CA THR A 162 -10.22 7.39 -25.89
C THR A 162 -9.19 8.37 -26.45
N PHE A 163 -9.53 9.66 -26.56
CA PHE A 163 -8.62 10.69 -27.05
C PHE A 163 -7.57 11.07 -26.01
N THR A 164 -6.43 11.58 -26.45
CA THR A 164 -5.34 12.09 -25.58
C THR A 164 -5.10 13.59 -25.78
N GLY A 165 -6.02 14.27 -26.46
CA GLY A 165 -6.00 15.72 -26.64
C GLY A 165 -6.03 16.47 -25.30
N LEU A 166 -5.33 17.60 -25.25
CA LEU A 166 -5.14 18.39 -24.02
C LEU A 166 -6.38 19.20 -23.62
N GLU A 167 -7.24 19.52 -24.59
CA GLU A 167 -8.44 20.31 -24.37
C GLU A 167 -9.67 19.43 -24.09
N PRO A 168 -10.56 19.83 -23.16
CA PRO A 168 -11.78 19.08 -22.89
C PRO A 168 -12.60 18.86 -24.15
N THR A 169 -12.90 17.61 -24.46
CA THR A 169 -13.55 17.22 -25.72
C THR A 169 -14.61 16.13 -25.47
N ARG A 170 -15.59 16.04 -26.36
CA ARG A 170 -16.57 14.95 -26.37
C ARG A 170 -15.89 13.65 -26.81
N ALA A 171 -16.31 12.53 -26.23
CA ALA A 171 -15.90 11.23 -26.74
C ALA A 171 -16.49 11.01 -28.14
N SER A 172 -15.72 10.37 -29.03
CA SER A 172 -16.20 9.99 -30.35
C SER A 172 -17.24 8.86 -30.24
N GLY A 173 -18.39 9.01 -30.88
CA GLY A 173 -19.43 7.97 -30.92
C GLY A 173 -20.68 8.43 -31.68
N ASP A 174 -21.64 7.52 -31.83
CA ASP A 174 -22.83 7.71 -32.67
C ASP A 174 -23.91 8.57 -32.00
N THR A 175 -23.81 8.79 -30.69
CA THR A 175 -24.80 9.54 -29.91
C THR A 175 -24.15 10.76 -29.25
N ASP A 176 -24.86 11.88 -29.16
CA ASP A 176 -24.40 12.98 -28.30
C ASP A 176 -24.92 12.77 -26.88
N ASP A 177 -24.08 12.18 -26.02
CA ASP A 177 -24.43 11.89 -24.63
C ASP A 177 -24.24 13.09 -23.68
N GLY A 178 -23.76 14.23 -24.19
CA GLY A 178 -23.56 15.45 -23.41
C GLY A 178 -22.29 15.47 -22.56
N TYR A 179 -21.45 14.43 -22.62
CA TYR A 179 -20.22 14.38 -21.83
C TYR A 179 -19.06 15.13 -22.51
N ILE A 180 -18.33 15.91 -21.71
CA ILE A 180 -17.04 16.48 -22.08
C ILE A 180 -16.01 15.99 -21.07
N TRP A 181 -15.00 15.30 -21.57
CA TRP A 181 -13.93 14.73 -20.78
C TRP A 181 -12.65 15.53 -20.99
N LYS A 182 -11.78 15.57 -19.99
CA LYS A 182 -10.39 16.01 -20.16
C LYS A 182 -9.45 14.85 -19.82
N TYR A 183 -8.53 14.56 -20.73
CA TYR A 183 -7.48 13.59 -20.50
C TYR A 183 -6.47 14.11 -19.45
N LEU A 184 -6.10 13.25 -18.50
CA LEU A 184 -5.08 13.56 -17.49
C LEU A 184 -3.77 12.83 -17.80
N PHE A 185 -3.80 11.49 -17.78
CA PHE A 185 -2.61 10.67 -18.04
C PHE A 185 -3.00 9.24 -18.40
N THR A 186 -2.02 8.48 -18.90
CA THR A 186 -2.13 7.04 -19.14
C THR A 186 -1.34 6.31 -18.08
N VAL A 187 -1.94 5.30 -17.44
CA VAL A 187 -1.25 4.48 -16.46
C VAL A 187 -0.16 3.66 -17.16
N ALA A 188 1.06 3.66 -16.62
CA ALA A 188 2.17 2.91 -17.19
C ALA A 188 1.91 1.39 -17.10
N PRO A 189 2.18 0.59 -18.15
CA PRO A 189 1.97 -0.86 -18.12
C PRO A 189 2.69 -1.59 -16.98
N SER A 190 3.89 -1.11 -16.59
CA SER A 190 4.63 -1.64 -15.44
C SER A 190 3.86 -1.43 -14.13
N ASP A 191 3.18 -0.30 -14.00
CA ASP A 191 2.40 0.04 -12.81
C ASP A 191 1.07 -0.72 -12.79
N ILE A 192 0.48 -1.04 -13.94
CA ILE A 192 -0.70 -1.91 -14.01
C ILE A 192 -0.34 -3.30 -13.46
N ILE A 193 0.75 -3.91 -13.92
CA ILE A 193 1.12 -5.27 -13.47
C ILE A 193 1.37 -5.31 -11.95
N LYS A 194 2.04 -4.29 -11.40
CA LYS A 194 2.39 -4.25 -9.97
C LYS A 194 1.27 -3.74 -9.07
N PHE A 195 0.58 -2.68 -9.50
CA PHE A 195 -0.32 -1.89 -8.65
C PHE A 195 -1.79 -1.92 -9.10
N ASP A 196 -2.16 -2.64 -10.17
CA ASP A 196 -3.58 -2.90 -10.45
C ASP A 196 -4.14 -3.76 -9.32
N ALA A 197 -4.89 -3.11 -8.45
CA ALA A 197 -5.80 -3.73 -7.52
C ALA A 197 -7.20 -3.60 -8.12
N THR A 198 -8.11 -4.48 -7.71
CA THR A 198 -9.50 -4.43 -8.17
C THR A 198 -10.17 -3.07 -7.92
N GLU A 199 -9.67 -2.31 -6.94
CA GLU A 199 -10.31 -1.10 -6.43
C GLU A 199 -9.47 0.18 -6.57
N PHE A 200 -8.26 0.12 -7.16
CA PHE A 200 -7.35 1.27 -7.18
C PHE A 200 -6.66 1.52 -8.53
N VAL A 201 -6.36 2.79 -8.80
CA VAL A 201 -5.59 3.25 -9.98
C VAL A 201 -4.31 3.93 -9.48
N PRO A 202 -3.12 3.50 -9.94
CA PRO A 202 -1.86 4.13 -9.57
C PRO A 202 -1.65 5.45 -10.31
N LEU A 203 -1.08 6.42 -9.60
CA LEU A 203 -0.69 7.72 -10.11
C LEU A 203 0.84 7.81 -10.25
N PRO A 204 1.35 8.59 -11.22
CA PRO A 204 2.78 8.91 -11.28
C PRO A 204 3.21 9.67 -10.02
N ASN A 205 4.35 9.30 -9.43
CA ASN A 205 4.85 9.87 -8.18
C ASN A 205 5.54 11.23 -8.33
N ASP A 206 5.93 11.57 -9.56
CA ASP A 206 6.76 12.71 -9.94
C ASP A 206 5.98 13.75 -10.75
N TRP A 207 4.64 13.83 -10.65
CA TRP A 207 3.80 14.66 -11.54
C TRP A 207 4.32 16.10 -11.71
N SER A 208 4.68 16.75 -10.61
CA SER A 208 5.17 18.14 -10.60
C SER A 208 6.56 18.32 -11.21
N SER A 209 7.41 17.28 -11.19
CA SER A 209 8.79 17.30 -11.67
C SER A 209 9.02 16.47 -12.93
N SER A 210 8.01 15.75 -13.41
CA SER A 210 8.15 14.77 -14.49
C SER A 210 8.56 15.45 -15.78
N THR A 211 9.50 14.83 -16.50
CA THR A 211 9.96 15.22 -17.83
C THR A 211 9.28 14.40 -18.94
N ASN A 212 8.35 13.50 -18.59
CA ASN A 212 7.56 12.77 -19.57
C ASN A 212 6.78 13.77 -20.43
N ALA A 213 6.88 13.64 -21.76
CA ALA A 213 6.31 14.60 -22.70
C ALA A 213 4.78 14.72 -22.59
N GLN A 214 4.07 13.61 -22.37
CA GLN A 214 2.61 13.61 -22.21
C GLN A 214 2.20 14.28 -20.88
N ILE A 215 2.84 13.90 -19.78
CA ILE A 215 2.59 14.52 -18.46
C ILE A 215 2.87 16.02 -18.50
N THR A 216 4.01 16.41 -19.08
CA THR A 216 4.41 17.82 -19.23
C THR A 216 3.39 18.58 -20.06
N ALA A 217 2.94 18.03 -21.20
CA ALA A 217 1.95 18.67 -22.04
C ALA A 217 0.62 18.91 -21.31
N VAL A 218 0.13 17.94 -20.53
CA VAL A 218 -1.12 18.09 -19.75
C VAL A 218 -0.94 19.09 -18.60
N ARG A 219 0.15 18.98 -17.84
CA ARG A 219 0.48 19.87 -16.72
C ARG A 219 0.64 21.31 -17.17
N ASP A 220 1.42 21.53 -18.22
CA ASP A 220 1.70 22.86 -18.75
C ASP A 220 0.45 23.44 -19.42
N ASN A 221 -0.37 22.63 -20.09
CA ASN A 221 -1.68 23.05 -20.55
C ASN A 221 -2.52 23.55 -19.37
N GLY A 222 -2.59 22.83 -18.25
CA GLY A 222 -3.33 23.27 -17.05
C GLY A 222 -2.78 24.53 -16.36
N ASN A 223 -1.63 25.06 -16.76
CA ASN A 223 -1.02 26.24 -16.14
C ASN A 223 -1.67 27.55 -16.61
N SER A 224 -2.67 28.04 -15.86
CA SER A 224 -3.38 29.27 -16.20
C SER A 224 -2.55 30.56 -16.09
N ASP A 225 -1.43 30.57 -15.36
CA ASP A 225 -0.56 31.76 -15.32
C ASP A 225 -0.07 32.15 -16.71
N VAL A 226 0.15 31.13 -17.55
CA VAL A 226 0.61 31.24 -18.93
C VAL A 226 -0.58 31.21 -19.90
N ASN A 227 -1.51 30.27 -19.72
CA ASN A 227 -2.53 29.95 -20.74
C ASN A 227 -3.89 30.62 -20.53
N ASN A 228 -4.13 31.28 -19.38
CA ASN A 228 -5.43 31.85 -19.02
C ASN A 228 -6.61 30.88 -19.22
N ASN A 229 -6.45 29.64 -18.77
CA ASN A 229 -7.38 28.54 -19.04
C ASN A 229 -7.82 27.78 -17.77
N GLN A 230 -7.90 28.48 -16.64
CA GLN A 230 -8.27 27.89 -15.36
C GLN A 230 -9.70 27.32 -15.40
N ILE A 231 -10.70 28.15 -15.70
CA ILE A 231 -12.10 27.73 -15.73
C ILE A 231 -12.38 27.04 -17.07
N LYS A 232 -12.98 25.85 -17.04
CA LYS A 232 -13.38 25.10 -18.25
C LYS A 232 -14.89 24.92 -18.40
N ASN A 233 -15.64 25.12 -17.33
CA ASN A 233 -17.09 24.98 -17.32
C ASN A 233 -17.75 26.03 -16.42
N VAL A 234 -18.94 26.48 -16.80
CA VAL A 234 -19.85 27.25 -15.95
C VAL A 234 -21.13 26.47 -15.84
N PHE A 235 -21.38 25.86 -14.68
CA PHE A 235 -22.56 25.05 -14.43
C PHE A 235 -23.81 25.91 -14.26
N ILE A 236 -24.89 25.55 -14.94
CA ILE A 236 -26.20 26.21 -14.80
C ILE A 236 -26.97 25.46 -13.71
N ALA A 237 -26.97 25.97 -12.49
CA ALA A 237 -27.75 25.40 -11.39
C ALA A 237 -29.22 25.82 -11.45
N ASP A 238 -29.49 27.06 -11.88
CA ASP A 238 -30.82 27.57 -12.20
C ASP A 238 -30.73 28.44 -13.46
N GLN A 239 -31.65 28.23 -14.40
CA GLN A 239 -31.72 28.95 -15.67
C GLN A 239 -32.25 30.37 -15.51
N GLY A 240 -32.95 30.65 -14.40
CA GLY A 240 -33.66 31.89 -14.17
C GLY A 240 -34.75 32.15 -15.21
N ASN A 241 -35.35 33.34 -15.16
CA ASN A 241 -36.37 33.79 -16.11
C ASN A 241 -36.36 35.31 -16.24
N GLY A 242 -36.69 35.83 -17.43
CA GLY A 242 -36.72 37.28 -17.68
C GLY A 242 -35.40 37.89 -18.14
N TYR A 243 -34.51 37.10 -18.76
CA TYR A 243 -33.28 37.61 -19.36
C TYR A 243 -33.52 38.17 -20.77
N ALA A 244 -33.02 39.38 -21.04
CA ALA A 244 -33.21 40.10 -22.30
C ALA A 244 -32.19 39.72 -23.40
N GLY A 245 -31.47 38.61 -23.23
CA GLY A 245 -30.38 38.19 -24.10
C GLY A 245 -30.81 37.43 -25.35
N SER A 246 -29.81 37.13 -26.19
CA SER A 246 -29.88 36.26 -27.37
C SER A 246 -28.89 35.10 -27.23
N THR A 247 -28.87 34.21 -28.21
CA THR A 247 -27.82 33.17 -28.35
C THR A 247 -26.46 33.83 -28.64
N GLY A 248 -25.37 33.29 -28.10
CA GLY A 248 -23.99 33.62 -28.45
C GLY A 248 -23.42 34.89 -27.81
N GLN A 249 -23.97 35.38 -26.70
CA GLN A 249 -23.49 36.62 -26.07
C GLN A 249 -22.34 36.34 -25.09
N GLU A 250 -21.23 37.07 -25.22
CA GLU A 250 -20.06 36.94 -24.33
C GLU A 250 -20.16 37.88 -23.11
N PHE A 251 -19.90 37.33 -21.93
CA PHE A 251 -19.91 38.01 -20.65
C PHE A 251 -18.62 37.73 -19.88
N ASN A 252 -18.27 38.65 -18.97
CA ASN A 252 -17.10 38.49 -18.11
C ASN A 252 -17.41 37.59 -16.92
N ILE A 253 -16.42 36.81 -16.50
CA ILE A 253 -16.41 36.16 -15.19
C ILE A 253 -15.64 37.10 -14.25
N VAL A 254 -16.34 37.69 -13.30
CA VAL A 254 -15.80 38.63 -12.31
C VAL A 254 -15.61 37.92 -10.96
N GLY A 255 -14.67 38.39 -10.14
CA GLY A 255 -14.28 37.74 -8.89
C GLY A 255 -12.91 38.24 -8.44
N ASP A 256 -12.12 37.37 -7.82
CA ASP A 256 -10.72 37.64 -7.45
C ASP A 256 -9.70 37.30 -8.55
N GLY A 257 -10.11 36.52 -9.55
CA GLY A 257 -9.32 36.24 -10.74
C GLY A 257 -9.47 37.30 -11.83
N SER A 258 -8.82 37.05 -12.97
CA SER A 258 -8.85 37.97 -14.12
C SER A 258 -8.95 37.23 -15.47
N GLY A 259 -9.51 37.93 -16.46
CA GLY A 259 -9.52 37.51 -17.87
C GLY A 259 -10.52 36.40 -18.24
N GLY A 260 -11.31 35.91 -17.29
CA GLY A 260 -12.33 34.89 -17.53
C GLY A 260 -13.53 35.44 -18.31
N LYS A 261 -14.00 34.66 -19.29
CA LYS A 261 -15.12 35.01 -20.17
C LYS A 261 -15.96 33.79 -20.52
N VAL A 262 -17.26 34.00 -20.65
CA VAL A 262 -18.24 32.94 -20.96
C VAL A 262 -19.24 33.44 -22.00
N VAL A 263 -19.51 32.60 -22.99
CA VAL A 263 -20.60 32.77 -23.93
C VAL A 263 -21.86 32.14 -23.35
N VAL A 264 -22.96 32.89 -23.34
CA VAL A 264 -24.25 32.50 -22.78
C VAL A 264 -25.31 32.54 -23.87
N ASP A 265 -26.14 31.50 -23.92
CA ASP A 265 -27.31 31.45 -24.78
C ASP A 265 -28.58 31.68 -23.97
N VAL A 266 -29.37 32.66 -24.39
CA VAL A 266 -30.70 32.93 -23.83
C VAL A 266 -31.77 32.53 -24.85
N VAL A 267 -32.68 31.64 -24.44
CA VAL A 267 -33.81 31.16 -25.24
C VAL A 267 -35.07 31.24 -24.39
N ASN A 268 -36.14 31.81 -24.96
CA ASN A 268 -37.41 32.03 -24.24
C ASN A 268 -37.22 32.73 -22.89
N THR A 269 -36.34 33.74 -22.83
CA THR A 269 -35.99 34.53 -21.63
C THR A 269 -35.27 33.75 -20.51
N LYS A 270 -34.83 32.52 -20.77
CA LYS A 270 -34.08 31.68 -19.83
C LYS A 270 -32.67 31.40 -20.35
N ILE A 271 -31.72 31.24 -19.44
CA ILE A 271 -30.36 30.83 -19.80
C ILE A 271 -30.33 29.33 -20.05
N THR A 272 -30.02 28.92 -21.28
CA THR A 272 -30.07 27.50 -21.68
C THR A 272 -28.71 26.85 -21.87
N LYS A 273 -27.67 27.64 -22.15
CA LYS A 273 -26.32 27.13 -22.38
C LYS A 273 -25.26 28.14 -21.97
N THR A 274 -24.14 27.62 -21.49
CA THR A 274 -22.93 28.35 -21.13
C THR A 274 -21.74 27.66 -21.79
N GLN A 275 -20.82 28.43 -22.36
CA GLN A 275 -19.59 27.94 -22.94
C GLN A 275 -18.44 28.89 -22.61
N VAL A 276 -17.44 28.42 -21.88
CA VAL A 276 -16.29 29.25 -21.53
C VAL A 276 -15.49 29.56 -22.80
N SER A 277 -15.30 30.84 -23.12
CA SER A 277 -14.45 31.28 -24.23
C SER A 277 -13.01 31.51 -23.79
N VAL A 278 -12.81 32.05 -22.57
CA VAL A 278 -11.50 32.23 -21.93
C VAL A 278 -11.60 31.83 -20.48
N GLY A 279 -10.76 30.89 -20.03
CA GLY A 279 -10.83 30.37 -18.65
C GLY A 279 -10.28 31.31 -17.59
N GLY A 280 -9.51 32.32 -18.01
CA GLY A 280 -8.84 33.27 -17.12
C GLY A 280 -7.85 32.61 -16.16
N LYS A 281 -7.46 33.35 -15.12
CA LYS A 281 -6.50 32.89 -14.11
C LYS A 281 -6.72 33.52 -12.75
N GLY A 282 -6.27 32.83 -11.70
CA GLY A 282 -6.25 33.31 -10.32
C GLY A 282 -7.61 33.34 -9.62
N TYR A 283 -8.64 32.71 -10.18
CA TYR A 283 -9.96 32.63 -9.54
C TYR A 283 -9.93 31.64 -8.37
N THR A 284 -10.40 32.07 -7.21
CA THR A 284 -10.84 31.18 -6.12
C THR A 284 -12.35 31.24 -5.91
N TYR A 285 -12.98 32.33 -6.39
CA TYR A 285 -14.41 32.44 -6.58
C TYR A 285 -14.69 33.28 -7.83
N GLY A 286 -15.87 33.09 -8.43
CA GLY A 286 -16.26 33.88 -9.59
C GLY A 286 -17.76 33.86 -9.82
N MET A 287 -18.24 34.91 -10.47
CA MET A 287 -19.63 35.05 -10.92
C MET A 287 -19.66 35.60 -12.34
N VAL A 288 -20.66 35.18 -13.11
CA VAL A 288 -20.87 35.71 -14.46
C VAL A 288 -21.58 37.06 -14.35
N ASP A 289 -20.99 38.10 -14.91
CA ASP A 289 -21.61 39.42 -14.94
C ASP A 289 -22.70 39.48 -16.03
N LEU A 290 -23.95 39.30 -15.60
CA LEU A 290 -25.14 39.35 -16.45
C LEU A 290 -25.86 40.71 -16.40
N SER A 291 -25.24 41.75 -15.82
CA SER A 291 -25.89 43.04 -15.52
C SER A 291 -26.53 43.71 -16.74
N SER A 292 -25.99 43.49 -17.93
CA SER A 292 -26.51 44.04 -19.18
C SER A 292 -27.79 43.35 -19.70
N ILE A 293 -28.16 42.19 -19.15
CA ILE A 293 -29.34 41.42 -19.59
C ILE A 293 -30.29 41.00 -18.45
N SER A 294 -29.97 41.31 -17.18
CA SER A 294 -30.67 40.76 -16.01
C SER A 294 -31.75 41.64 -15.38
N SER A 295 -32.02 42.85 -15.90
CA SER A 295 -32.91 43.84 -15.27
C SER A 295 -34.30 43.27 -14.94
N SER A 296 -34.97 42.67 -15.93
CA SER A 296 -36.29 42.07 -15.75
C SER A 296 -36.26 40.84 -14.85
N ALA A 297 -35.24 39.98 -14.97
CA ALA A 297 -35.06 38.80 -14.11
C ALA A 297 -34.92 39.16 -12.62
N LEU A 298 -34.19 40.22 -12.31
CA LEU A 298 -34.03 40.72 -10.94
C LEU A 298 -35.32 41.34 -10.42
N SER A 299 -36.02 42.14 -11.23
CA SER A 299 -37.30 42.75 -10.84
C SER A 299 -38.40 41.70 -10.59
N GLY A 300 -38.35 40.57 -11.31
CA GLY A 300 -39.28 39.46 -11.18
C GLY A 300 -38.89 38.43 -10.11
N ALA A 301 -37.79 38.65 -9.37
CA ALA A 301 -37.24 37.72 -8.38
C ALA A 301 -36.96 36.30 -8.94
N THR A 302 -36.55 36.20 -10.21
CA THR A 302 -36.20 34.94 -10.89
C THR A 302 -34.77 34.94 -11.45
N PRO A 303 -33.74 35.24 -10.64
CA PRO A 303 -32.36 35.23 -11.11
C PRO A 303 -31.87 33.82 -11.45
N ALA A 304 -31.04 33.72 -12.48
CA ALA A 304 -30.28 32.51 -12.78
C ALA A 304 -29.16 32.29 -11.75
N LYS A 305 -28.80 31.03 -11.54
CA LYS A 305 -27.67 30.61 -10.71
C LYS A 305 -26.64 29.93 -11.58
N LEU A 306 -25.63 30.70 -12.00
CA LEU A 306 -24.49 30.22 -12.78
C LEU A 306 -23.28 30.04 -11.86
N ILE A 307 -22.64 28.88 -11.90
CA ILE A 307 -21.52 28.50 -11.03
C ILE A 307 -20.29 28.24 -11.90
N PRO A 308 -19.33 29.17 -11.99
CA PRO A 308 -18.02 28.88 -12.56
C PRO A 308 -17.35 27.73 -11.79
N ILE A 309 -16.97 26.68 -12.50
CA ILE A 309 -16.30 25.52 -11.92
C ILE A 309 -14.80 25.80 -11.89
N ILE A 310 -14.25 25.86 -10.67
CA ILE A 310 -12.86 26.25 -10.41
C ILE A 310 -12.08 24.99 -10.03
N PRO A 311 -11.12 24.53 -10.86
CA PRO A 311 -10.25 23.40 -10.53
C PRO A 311 -9.25 23.74 -9.42
N PRO A 312 -8.53 22.75 -8.86
CA PRO A 312 -7.54 23.02 -7.85
C PRO A 312 -6.33 23.75 -8.45
N SER A 313 -5.74 24.66 -7.67
CA SER A 313 -4.54 25.41 -8.05
C SER A 313 -4.74 26.26 -9.31
N LYS A 314 -4.10 25.91 -10.45
CA LYS A 314 -4.08 26.73 -11.66
C LYS A 314 -5.04 26.27 -12.75
N GLY A 315 -5.47 25.01 -12.76
CA GLY A 315 -6.24 24.45 -13.86
C GLY A 315 -6.29 22.93 -13.79
N HIS A 316 -7.27 22.33 -14.46
CA HIS A 316 -7.36 20.87 -14.60
C HIS A 316 -6.09 20.32 -15.26
N GLY A 317 -5.48 19.32 -14.66
CA GLY A 317 -4.22 18.69 -15.04
C GLY A 317 -2.97 19.34 -14.42
N TYR A 318 -3.05 20.51 -13.78
CA TYR A 318 -1.86 21.16 -13.23
C TYR A 318 -1.34 20.45 -11.97
N ASP A 319 -2.23 20.19 -11.00
CA ASP A 319 -1.92 19.52 -9.74
C ASP A 319 -2.76 18.24 -9.62
N LEU A 320 -2.24 17.15 -10.19
CA LEU A 320 -2.94 15.87 -10.25
C LEU A 320 -3.35 15.34 -8.87
N TYR A 321 -2.49 15.53 -7.87
CA TYR A 321 -2.71 14.97 -6.53
C TYR A 321 -3.86 15.66 -5.82
N LYS A 322 -3.96 16.99 -5.93
CA LYS A 322 -5.12 17.74 -5.41
C LYS A 322 -6.35 17.57 -6.28
N GLU A 323 -6.20 17.34 -7.57
CA GLU A 323 -7.33 17.15 -8.47
C GLU A 323 -8.04 15.82 -8.21
N LEU A 324 -7.27 14.74 -8.03
CA LEU A 324 -7.81 13.39 -7.86
C LEU A 324 -7.93 12.93 -6.40
N GLY A 325 -7.35 13.67 -5.45
CA GLY A 325 -7.39 13.33 -4.03
C GLY A 325 -6.47 12.18 -3.68
N ALA A 326 -5.18 12.31 -3.97
CA ALA A 326 -4.18 11.28 -3.75
C ALA A 326 -3.79 11.15 -2.25
N ASP A 327 -4.71 10.67 -1.42
CA ASP A 327 -4.55 10.46 0.03
C ASP A 327 -4.18 9.02 0.41
N ARG A 328 -4.00 8.13 -0.57
CA ARG A 328 -3.63 6.73 -0.36
C ARG A 328 -2.34 6.36 -1.06
N ILE A 329 -1.60 5.44 -0.44
CA ILE A 329 -0.34 4.91 -0.95
C ILE A 329 -0.41 3.40 -0.98
N LEU A 330 -0.06 2.82 -2.13
CA LEU A 330 0.11 1.38 -2.28
C LEU A 330 1.59 1.04 -2.29
N VAL A 331 1.97 0.14 -1.39
CA VAL A 331 3.29 -0.48 -1.30
C VAL A 331 3.20 -1.89 -1.86
N TYR A 332 4.15 -2.24 -2.72
CA TYR A 332 4.25 -3.52 -3.39
C TYR A 332 5.55 -4.23 -3.01
N ALA A 333 5.49 -5.51 -2.64
CA ALA A 333 6.66 -6.34 -2.46
C ALA A 333 6.41 -7.72 -3.07
N ARG A 334 7.38 -8.21 -3.85
CA ARG A 334 7.37 -9.58 -4.40
C ARG A 334 8.38 -10.44 -3.67
N PHE A 335 7.92 -11.57 -3.14
CA PHE A 335 8.75 -12.58 -2.55
C PHE A 335 8.88 -13.76 -3.53
N ASP A 336 10.11 -14.13 -3.84
CA ASP A 336 10.47 -15.25 -4.70
C ASP A 336 11.60 -16.06 -4.06
N ASP A 337 12.02 -17.13 -4.73
CA ASP A 337 13.04 -18.08 -4.25
C ASP A 337 14.43 -17.83 -4.85
N SER A 338 14.65 -16.69 -5.51
CA SER A 338 15.86 -16.44 -6.32
C SER A 338 17.17 -16.45 -5.53
N THR A 339 17.11 -16.26 -4.20
CA THR A 339 18.27 -16.02 -3.33
C THR A 339 18.38 -17.00 -2.16
N LYS A 340 17.45 -17.97 -2.01
CA LYS A 340 17.35 -18.89 -0.85
C LYS A 340 17.21 -18.21 0.54
N ASP A 341 17.37 -16.88 0.63
CA ASP A 341 17.12 -16.08 1.83
C ASP A 341 15.69 -16.27 2.35
N PHE A 342 14.75 -16.44 1.42
CA PHE A 342 13.35 -16.75 1.70
C PHE A 342 12.99 -18.19 1.27
N PRO A 343 13.01 -19.16 2.21
CA PRO A 343 12.84 -20.57 1.88
C PRO A 343 11.46 -20.91 1.30
N ILE A 344 11.40 -21.95 0.47
CA ILE A 344 10.19 -22.41 -0.23
C ILE A 344 9.22 -23.19 0.66
N ASP A 345 9.71 -23.73 1.77
CA ASP A 345 8.97 -24.56 2.72
C ASP A 345 8.46 -23.76 3.93
N THR A 346 8.75 -22.46 3.97
CA THR A 346 8.32 -21.58 5.06
C THR A 346 6.83 -21.28 5.01
N LYS A 347 6.29 -20.91 6.16
CA LYS A 347 4.92 -20.42 6.33
C LYS A 347 4.96 -19.07 7.02
N PHE A 348 3.98 -18.23 6.75
CA PHE A 348 3.84 -16.94 7.42
C PHE A 348 2.36 -16.58 7.59
N ALA A 349 2.08 -15.87 8.68
CA ALA A 349 0.74 -15.39 9.04
C ALA A 349 0.72 -13.88 9.34
N GLN A 350 1.89 -13.24 9.35
CA GLN A 350 2.03 -11.80 9.54
C GLN A 350 2.72 -11.15 8.35
N ILE A 351 2.22 -9.97 7.99
CA ILE A 351 2.81 -9.07 7.01
C ILE A 351 2.93 -7.71 7.69
N GLY A 352 4.09 -7.07 7.60
CA GLY A 352 4.27 -5.75 8.18
C GLY A 352 5.21 -4.87 7.39
N ILE A 353 5.35 -3.62 7.83
CA ILE A 353 6.36 -2.69 7.33
C ILE A 353 7.25 -2.29 8.51
N VAL A 354 8.55 -2.49 8.37
CA VAL A 354 9.56 -2.03 9.32
C VAL A 354 10.34 -0.87 8.73
N LYS A 355 10.48 0.19 9.53
CA LYS A 355 11.28 1.38 9.24
C LYS A 355 12.61 1.29 9.97
N ASN A 356 13.68 1.56 9.24
CA ASN A 356 15.05 1.76 9.71
C ASN A 356 15.60 0.64 10.63
N PRO A 357 15.55 -0.65 10.24
CA PRO A 357 16.30 -1.68 10.95
C PRO A 357 17.81 -1.44 10.82
N THR A 358 18.59 -1.83 11.83
CA THR A 358 20.06 -1.77 11.81
C THR A 358 20.66 -3.13 11.48
N SER A 359 21.88 -3.15 10.93
CA SER A 359 22.61 -4.40 10.71
C SER A 359 22.93 -5.11 12.03
N ILE A 360 22.99 -6.44 12.01
CA ILE A 360 23.37 -7.24 13.17
C ILE A 360 24.74 -6.80 13.72
N GLY A 361 24.88 -6.74 15.06
CA GLY A 361 26.14 -6.37 15.72
C GLY A 361 26.60 -4.92 15.51
N SER A 362 25.74 -4.06 14.94
CA SER A 362 26.07 -2.68 14.59
C SER A 362 24.90 -1.73 14.89
N THR A 363 25.20 -0.43 14.96
CA THR A 363 24.18 0.64 15.02
C THR A 363 23.93 1.27 13.66
N GLN A 364 24.55 0.76 12.59
CA GLN A 364 24.40 1.27 11.23
C GLN A 364 23.06 0.82 10.64
N LEU A 365 22.41 1.72 9.90
CA LEU A 365 21.19 1.43 9.17
C LEU A 365 21.42 0.30 8.16
N PHE A 366 20.54 -0.68 8.13
CA PHE A 366 20.54 -1.72 7.12
C PHE A 366 20.00 -1.16 5.80
N THR A 367 20.76 -1.30 4.71
CA THR A 367 20.47 -0.66 3.43
C THR A 367 20.31 -1.62 2.25
N GLU A 368 20.62 -2.90 2.42
CA GLU A 368 20.53 -3.90 1.34
C GLU A 368 19.08 -4.12 0.89
N ASN A 369 18.89 -4.69 -0.30
CA ASN A 369 17.56 -4.83 -0.92
C ASN A 369 16.64 -5.83 -0.20
N GLN A 370 17.19 -6.71 0.61
CA GLN A 370 16.46 -7.72 1.36
C GLN A 370 17.29 -8.17 2.56
N PHE A 371 16.65 -8.86 3.49
CA PHE A 371 17.33 -9.49 4.62
C PHE A 371 16.64 -10.76 5.10
N SER A 372 17.41 -11.62 5.74
CA SER A 372 16.93 -12.68 6.63
C SER A 372 16.98 -12.23 8.10
N SER A 373 15.82 -12.27 8.77
CA SER A 373 15.67 -11.93 10.19
C SER A 373 15.87 -13.15 11.11
N VAL A 374 16.08 -14.33 10.52
CA VAL A 374 16.21 -15.60 11.22
C VAL A 374 17.66 -16.07 11.22
N SER A 375 18.03 -16.81 12.27
CA SER A 375 19.31 -17.51 12.34
C SER A 375 19.21 -18.86 11.61
N SER A 376 20.35 -19.40 11.18
CA SER A 376 20.41 -20.67 10.46
C SER A 376 21.45 -21.63 11.03
N LEU A 377 21.17 -22.94 10.94
CA LEU A 377 22.07 -24.02 11.33
C LEU A 377 22.33 -24.92 10.12
N TYR A 378 23.59 -25.21 9.84
CA TYR A 378 24.02 -26.16 8.82
C TYR A 378 24.15 -27.54 9.46
N LEU A 379 23.43 -28.50 8.91
CA LEU A 379 23.33 -29.85 9.46
C LEU A 379 23.93 -30.86 8.50
N ASP A 380 24.62 -31.84 9.05
CA ASP A 380 24.97 -33.08 8.39
C ASP A 380 24.36 -34.30 9.09
N ASP A 381 24.29 -35.43 8.37
CA ASP A 381 23.87 -36.74 8.89
C ASP A 381 22.47 -36.80 9.56
N PHE A 382 21.53 -36.00 9.07
CA PHE A 382 20.13 -36.05 9.55
C PHE A 382 19.44 -37.41 9.25
N PRO A 383 18.56 -37.90 10.15
CA PRO A 383 18.07 -39.28 10.14
C PRO A 383 17.27 -39.63 8.87
N SER A 384 16.21 -38.86 8.54
CA SER A 384 15.43 -38.98 7.30
C SER A 384 14.72 -37.67 6.95
N ALA A 385 14.42 -37.48 5.66
CA ALA A 385 13.92 -36.25 5.05
C ALA A 385 12.56 -35.71 5.56
N THR A 386 11.83 -36.43 6.42
CA THR A 386 10.40 -36.15 6.71
C THR A 386 10.05 -35.95 8.19
N THR A 387 11.01 -35.67 9.06
CA THR A 387 10.74 -35.61 10.52
C THR A 387 10.62 -34.21 11.12
N ILE A 388 11.25 -33.19 10.50
CA ILE A 388 11.24 -31.80 11.01
C ILE A 388 10.15 -31.00 10.31
N ASN A 389 9.25 -30.37 11.08
CA ASN A 389 8.18 -29.54 10.53
C ASN A 389 8.34 -28.07 10.94
N VAL A 390 7.92 -27.15 10.06
CA VAL A 390 7.79 -25.73 10.42
C VAL A 390 6.82 -25.58 11.59
N GLY A 391 7.24 -24.84 12.60
CA GLY A 391 6.53 -24.66 13.87
C GLY A 391 6.91 -25.66 14.97
N ASP A 392 7.73 -26.68 14.67
CA ASP A 392 8.33 -27.52 15.71
C ASP A 392 9.23 -26.69 16.63
N ILE A 393 9.28 -27.05 17.91
CA ILE A 393 10.24 -26.49 18.86
C ILE A 393 11.47 -27.37 18.88
N MET A 394 12.64 -26.77 18.67
CA MET A 394 13.94 -27.43 18.78
C MET A 394 14.71 -26.94 19.99
N THR A 395 15.46 -27.84 20.62
CA THR A 395 16.24 -27.59 21.83
C THR A 395 17.68 -28.07 21.68
N GLN A 396 18.61 -27.42 22.37
CA GLN A 396 19.99 -27.88 22.50
C GLN A 396 20.50 -27.59 23.91
N ASP A 397 21.12 -28.56 24.56
CA ASP A 397 21.83 -28.33 25.81
C ASP A 397 23.14 -27.58 25.52
N ILE A 398 23.31 -26.44 26.16
CA ILE A 398 24.46 -25.55 26.00
C ILE A 398 25.50 -25.92 27.04
N LYS A 399 26.72 -26.22 26.59
CA LYS A 399 27.79 -26.74 27.46
C LYS A 399 28.99 -25.81 27.54
N SER A 400 29.58 -25.73 28.72
CA SER A 400 30.92 -25.17 28.94
C SER A 400 31.81 -26.30 29.48
N GLY A 401 32.66 -26.85 28.61
CA GLY A 401 33.30 -28.14 28.87
C GLY A 401 32.26 -29.26 28.96
N ASP A 402 32.33 -30.09 30.01
CA ASP A 402 31.38 -31.18 30.24
C ASP A 402 30.12 -30.75 31.02
N THR A 403 30.02 -29.49 31.43
CA THR A 403 28.92 -28.99 32.26
C THR A 403 27.87 -28.28 31.41
N THR A 404 26.61 -28.70 31.50
CA THR A 404 25.46 -27.96 30.93
C THR A 404 25.28 -26.66 31.69
N VAL A 405 25.29 -25.54 30.97
CA VAL A 405 25.15 -24.17 31.50
C VAL A 405 23.87 -23.49 31.02
N GLY A 406 23.08 -24.14 30.17
CA GLY A 406 21.83 -23.59 29.64
C GLY A 406 21.16 -24.55 28.66
N GLN A 407 20.00 -24.14 28.16
CA GLN A 407 19.31 -24.83 27.07
C GLN A 407 18.77 -23.81 26.07
N ALA A 408 19.22 -23.87 24.83
CA ALA A 408 18.71 -23.06 23.75
C ALA A 408 17.38 -23.62 23.23
N ARG A 409 16.44 -22.73 22.86
CA ARG A 409 15.14 -23.10 22.29
C ARG A 409 14.77 -22.22 21.12
N ALA A 410 14.16 -22.79 20.10
CA ALA A 410 13.65 -22.03 18.97
C ALA A 410 12.49 -22.71 18.28
N TYR A 411 11.74 -21.92 17.52
CA TYR A 411 10.79 -22.44 16.54
C TYR A 411 11.47 -22.63 15.19
N VAL A 412 11.23 -23.78 14.56
CA VAL A 412 11.67 -24.06 13.19
C VAL A 412 10.82 -23.25 12.22
N VAL A 413 11.48 -22.48 11.37
CA VAL A 413 10.87 -21.61 10.34
C VAL A 413 10.92 -22.26 8.96
N SER A 414 12.00 -23.00 8.71
CA SER A 414 12.28 -23.71 7.47
C SER A 414 13.29 -24.81 7.74
N TYR A 415 13.20 -25.88 6.96
CA TYR A 415 14.10 -27.00 6.86
C TYR A 415 14.32 -27.36 5.39
N ASP A 416 15.38 -26.82 4.79
CA ASP A 416 15.72 -27.05 3.37
C ASP A 416 16.74 -28.19 3.26
N ILE A 417 16.37 -29.26 2.56
CA ILE A 417 17.25 -30.40 2.29
C ILE A 417 18.06 -30.10 1.03
N ILE A 418 19.38 -29.96 1.20
CA ILE A 418 20.31 -29.61 0.12
C ILE A 418 20.85 -30.85 -0.59
N SER A 419 21.15 -31.90 0.17
CA SER A 419 21.61 -33.20 -0.34
C SER A 419 21.06 -34.33 0.50
N GLU A 420 20.43 -35.32 -0.14
CA GLU A 420 20.10 -36.61 0.48
C GLU A 420 21.20 -37.65 0.29
N ASP A 421 22.14 -37.41 -0.63
CA ASP A 421 23.32 -38.24 -0.86
C ASP A 421 24.39 -37.98 0.19
N THR A 422 25.26 -38.95 0.47
CA THR A 422 26.35 -38.82 1.45
C THR A 422 27.40 -37.79 0.99
N PRO A 423 27.70 -36.73 1.79
CA PRO A 423 27.11 -36.42 3.09
C PRO A 423 25.73 -35.75 2.97
N LYS A 424 24.77 -36.24 3.76
CA LYS A 424 23.44 -35.65 3.84
C LYS A 424 23.56 -34.23 4.38
N ILE A 425 23.01 -33.23 3.69
CA ILE A 425 23.13 -31.82 4.08
C ILE A 425 21.76 -31.16 4.09
N ALA A 426 21.46 -30.45 5.18
CA ALA A 426 20.27 -29.63 5.31
C ALA A 426 20.56 -28.31 6.04
N VAL A 427 19.71 -27.31 5.83
CA VAL A 427 19.75 -26.04 6.55
C VAL A 427 18.44 -25.85 7.30
N ILE A 428 18.52 -25.64 8.63
CA ILE A 428 17.38 -25.19 9.43
C ILE A 428 17.48 -23.68 9.60
N LYS A 429 16.37 -22.96 9.33
CA LYS A 429 16.20 -21.57 9.77
C LYS A 429 15.27 -21.51 10.98
N TYR A 430 15.55 -20.61 11.91
CA TYR A 430 14.83 -20.51 13.18
C TYR A 430 14.82 -19.09 13.75
N TYR A 431 13.82 -18.81 14.60
CA TYR A 431 13.85 -17.66 15.52
C TYR A 431 13.60 -18.11 16.97
N GLN A 432 14.09 -17.29 17.89
CA GLN A 432 13.82 -17.42 19.32
C GLN A 432 12.90 -16.27 19.71
N ASP A 433 11.66 -16.57 20.07
CA ASP A 433 10.74 -15.54 20.55
C ASP A 433 10.52 -15.63 22.06
N ARG A 434 10.04 -14.53 22.63
CA ARG A 434 9.74 -14.45 24.07
C ARG A 434 8.74 -15.50 24.58
N SER A 435 7.89 -16.05 23.70
CA SER A 435 6.85 -17.01 24.11
C SER A 435 7.43 -18.36 24.55
N LEU A 436 8.68 -18.66 24.19
CA LEU A 436 9.40 -19.86 24.64
C LEU A 436 9.94 -19.74 26.08
N TYR A 437 10.02 -18.53 26.61
CA TYR A 437 10.68 -18.21 27.88
C TYR A 437 9.70 -17.70 28.95
N PHE A 438 8.55 -17.20 28.52
CA PHE A 438 7.47 -16.77 29.41
C PHE A 438 6.82 -17.95 30.13
N ASN A 439 5.92 -17.67 31.07
CA ASN A 439 5.18 -18.72 31.73
C ASN A 439 4.23 -19.41 30.74
N GLN A 440 4.50 -20.67 30.37
CA GLN A 440 3.68 -21.38 29.38
C GLN A 440 2.21 -21.49 29.80
N SER A 441 1.89 -21.58 31.10
CA SER A 441 0.52 -21.78 31.57
C SER A 441 -0.33 -20.50 31.53
N THR A 442 0.29 -19.33 31.69
CA THR A 442 -0.42 -18.03 31.66
C THR A 442 -0.15 -17.23 30.39
N GLY A 443 0.93 -17.53 29.68
CA GLY A 443 1.37 -16.79 28.49
C GLY A 443 2.03 -15.44 28.79
N ASP A 444 2.36 -15.16 30.05
CA ASP A 444 2.82 -13.85 30.53
C ASP A 444 4.01 -13.97 31.50
N GLN A 445 4.34 -12.87 32.18
CA GLN A 445 5.43 -12.77 33.16
C GLN A 445 5.07 -13.32 34.55
N THR A 446 3.94 -14.01 34.71
CA THR A 446 3.56 -14.61 36.00
C THR A 446 4.66 -15.56 36.46
N ASP A 447 5.14 -15.35 37.68
CA ASP A 447 6.24 -16.11 38.24
C ASP A 447 5.98 -17.63 38.24
N ARG A 448 7.06 -18.42 38.09
CA ARG A 448 7.03 -19.88 38.10
C ARG A 448 8.32 -20.45 38.70
N SER A 449 8.22 -21.63 39.31
CA SER A 449 9.40 -22.36 39.79
C SER A 449 10.35 -22.69 38.65
N GLY A 450 11.66 -22.57 38.91
CA GLY A 450 12.71 -22.94 37.96
C GLY A 450 13.01 -21.90 36.88
N ILE A 451 12.57 -20.65 37.04
CA ILE A 451 12.84 -19.57 36.06
C ILE A 451 14.34 -19.29 35.86
N THR A 452 15.18 -19.59 36.85
CA THR A 452 16.64 -19.50 36.78
C THR A 452 17.32 -20.87 36.64
N GLU A 453 16.57 -21.97 36.55
CA GLU A 453 17.14 -23.32 36.44
C GLU A 453 17.53 -23.65 35.00
N LEU A 454 18.48 -24.58 34.85
CA LEU A 454 19.03 -25.04 33.57
C LEU A 454 18.13 -26.11 32.94
N ALA A 455 16.86 -25.77 32.68
CA ALA A 455 15.87 -26.74 32.23
C ALA A 455 14.73 -26.11 31.41
N ASN A 456 13.81 -26.98 30.95
CA ASN A 456 12.37 -26.80 30.61
C ASN A 456 11.72 -25.43 30.91
N SER A 457 12.01 -24.88 32.09
CA SER A 457 11.34 -23.74 32.71
C SER A 457 12.15 -22.44 32.76
N SER A 458 13.40 -22.43 32.26
CA SER A 458 14.26 -21.24 32.29
C SER A 458 13.61 -20.05 31.56
N GLY A 459 13.72 -18.87 32.16
CA GLY A 459 13.37 -17.59 31.52
C GLY A 459 14.55 -16.93 30.80
N SER A 460 15.74 -17.54 30.83
CA SER A 460 16.93 -16.99 30.16
C SER A 460 17.06 -17.48 28.73
N ILE A 461 17.41 -16.57 27.81
CA ILE A 461 17.65 -16.89 26.40
C ILE A 461 19.07 -17.40 26.24
N TYR A 462 19.21 -18.58 25.63
CA TYR A 462 20.49 -19.15 25.24
C TYR A 462 20.54 -19.36 23.73
N ASN A 463 21.66 -18.97 23.12
CA ASN A 463 21.90 -19.20 21.70
C ASN A 463 22.36 -20.64 21.45
N PHE A 464 22.04 -21.18 20.28
CA PHE A 464 22.61 -22.46 19.83
C PHE A 464 24.13 -22.35 19.68
N GLN A 465 24.82 -23.45 19.96
CA GLN A 465 26.26 -23.55 19.92
C GLN A 465 26.71 -24.60 18.93
N SER A 466 27.77 -24.29 18.19
CA SER A 466 28.47 -25.25 17.35
C SER A 466 29.20 -26.25 18.25
N SER A 467 28.60 -27.42 18.47
CA SER A 467 29.12 -28.45 19.38
C SER A 467 28.65 -29.84 18.98
N ALA A 468 29.22 -30.86 19.61
CA ALA A 468 28.78 -32.25 19.45
C ALA A 468 27.41 -32.53 20.10
N THR A 469 26.82 -31.57 20.82
CA THR A 469 25.49 -31.74 21.40
C THR A 469 24.44 -31.59 20.30
N GLU A 470 23.64 -32.63 20.11
CA GLU A 470 22.60 -32.69 19.09
C GLU A 470 21.43 -31.75 19.41
N LEU A 471 20.79 -31.26 18.35
CA LEU A 471 19.50 -30.60 18.36
C LEU A 471 18.41 -31.65 18.55
N VAL A 472 17.49 -31.43 19.48
CA VAL A 472 16.39 -32.37 19.79
C VAL A 472 15.04 -31.67 19.68
N LYS A 473 14.05 -32.35 19.11
CA LYS A 473 12.65 -31.91 19.12
C LYS A 473 12.07 -31.91 20.54
N GLN A 474 11.47 -30.79 20.97
CA GLN A 474 10.70 -30.72 22.22
C GLN A 474 9.28 -31.33 22.02
N GLU A 475 8.78 -32.08 23.01
CA GLU A 475 7.71 -33.09 22.89
C GLU A 475 6.42 -32.71 22.11
N GLY A 476 5.83 -33.75 21.46
CA GLY A 476 4.56 -33.75 20.73
C GLY A 476 4.35 -34.95 19.77
N GLY A 477 5.39 -35.77 19.53
CA GLY A 477 5.39 -36.95 18.63
C GLY A 477 6.81 -37.24 18.09
N SER A 478 7.05 -38.45 17.54
CA SER A 478 8.35 -39.06 17.17
C SER A 478 9.52 -38.07 17.01
N GLY A 479 10.36 -38.00 18.04
CA GLY A 479 11.45 -37.03 18.15
C GLY A 479 12.59 -37.33 17.20
N TRP A 480 13.07 -36.29 16.54
CA TRP A 480 14.32 -36.31 15.78
C TRP A 480 15.46 -35.77 16.65
N SER A 481 16.67 -36.25 16.37
CA SER A 481 17.92 -35.71 16.89
C SER A 481 18.87 -35.50 15.72
N VAL A 482 19.57 -34.37 15.67
CA VAL A 482 20.49 -34.03 14.57
C VAL A 482 21.65 -33.18 15.05
N GLY A 483 22.86 -33.48 14.55
CA GLY A 483 24.05 -32.70 14.84
C GLY A 483 24.16 -31.42 14.01
N ILE A 484 24.85 -30.42 14.54
CA ILE A 484 25.30 -29.26 13.76
C ILE A 484 26.66 -29.61 13.16
N ASN A 485 26.86 -29.32 11.87
CA ASN A 485 28.19 -29.46 11.26
C ASN A 485 29.10 -28.37 11.80
N THR A 486 30.01 -28.74 12.70
CA THR A 486 30.87 -27.77 13.39
C THR A 486 32.08 -27.28 12.59
N ILE A 487 32.23 -27.74 11.34
CA ILE A 487 33.41 -27.47 10.51
C ILE A 487 33.07 -26.52 9.35
N PHE A 488 31.82 -26.53 8.89
CA PHE A 488 31.39 -25.77 7.73
C PHE A 488 31.44 -24.27 8.00
N SER A 489 32.14 -23.53 7.14
CA SER A 489 32.13 -22.07 7.11
C SER A 489 32.07 -21.59 5.67
N GLY A 490 31.25 -20.58 5.40
CA GLY A 490 31.04 -20.01 4.08
C GLY A 490 29.58 -19.85 3.68
N ILE A 491 29.37 -19.38 2.45
CA ILE A 491 28.05 -19.05 1.87
C ILE A 491 27.55 -20.05 0.82
N THR A 492 28.43 -20.97 0.39
CA THR A 492 28.14 -21.98 -0.64
C THR A 492 28.62 -23.35 -0.23
N THR A 493 27.97 -24.39 -0.75
CA THR A 493 28.38 -25.79 -0.59
C THR A 493 28.34 -26.53 -1.92
N ASN A 494 29.19 -27.55 -2.10
CA ASN A 494 29.20 -28.41 -3.28
C ASN A 494 29.24 -29.89 -2.86
N PRO A 495 28.17 -30.41 -2.26
CA PRO A 495 28.13 -31.73 -1.62
C PRO A 495 28.53 -32.88 -2.54
N THR A 496 28.10 -32.84 -3.80
CA THR A 496 28.27 -33.92 -4.77
C THR A 496 29.37 -33.66 -5.78
N GLY A 497 30.09 -32.53 -5.66
CA GLY A 497 31.10 -32.08 -6.62
C GLY A 497 30.54 -31.50 -7.93
N ASN A 498 29.26 -31.73 -8.23
CA ASN A 498 28.64 -31.42 -9.51
C ASN A 498 27.80 -30.14 -9.52
N LYS A 499 27.47 -29.59 -8.34
CA LYS A 499 26.59 -28.42 -8.22
C LYS A 499 26.96 -27.59 -7.00
N ILE A 500 27.36 -26.35 -7.25
CA ILE A 500 27.49 -25.33 -6.21
C ILE A 500 26.08 -24.86 -5.83
N VAL A 501 25.79 -24.84 -4.53
CA VAL A 501 24.53 -24.39 -3.94
C VAL A 501 24.82 -23.20 -3.03
N GLU A 502 24.14 -22.08 -3.27
CA GLU A 502 24.13 -20.92 -2.38
C GLU A 502 23.15 -21.15 -1.22
N LEU A 503 23.56 -20.78 -0.01
CA LEU A 503 22.81 -21.06 1.21
C LEU A 503 22.01 -19.85 1.74
N GLY A 504 22.20 -18.66 1.16
CA GLY A 504 21.48 -17.44 1.54
C GLY A 504 21.81 -16.93 2.96
N ALA A 505 22.97 -17.32 3.50
CA ALA A 505 23.51 -16.81 4.75
C ALA A 505 25.01 -17.16 4.85
N GLU A 506 25.77 -16.36 5.61
CA GLU A 506 27.17 -16.64 5.91
C GLU A 506 27.30 -17.50 7.17
N PHE A 507 27.79 -18.73 7.01
CA PHE A 507 28.00 -19.65 8.12
C PHE A 507 29.41 -19.53 8.69
N THR A 508 29.51 -19.58 10.01
CA THR A 508 30.75 -19.79 10.76
C THR A 508 30.52 -20.98 11.69
N ASP A 509 31.33 -22.03 11.56
CA ASP A 509 31.22 -23.28 12.32
C ASP A 509 29.78 -23.86 12.32
N GLY A 510 29.12 -23.83 11.16
CA GLY A 510 27.76 -24.35 10.98
C GLY A 510 26.63 -23.47 11.52
N ILE A 511 26.92 -22.25 11.98
CA ILE A 511 25.92 -21.29 12.47
C ILE A 511 25.96 -20.02 11.62
N ALA A 512 24.79 -19.53 11.24
CA ALA A 512 24.62 -18.19 10.67
C ALA A 512 23.65 -17.37 11.54
N SER A 513 23.98 -16.10 11.77
CA SER A 513 23.10 -15.16 12.46
C SER A 513 22.10 -14.51 11.50
N SER A 514 21.08 -13.85 12.04
CA SER A 514 20.31 -12.87 11.27
C SER A 514 21.22 -11.75 10.72
N GLU A 515 20.81 -11.15 9.59
CA GLU A 515 21.52 -10.03 8.96
C GLU A 515 21.15 -8.67 9.58
N ILE A 516 19.99 -8.60 10.24
CA ILE A 516 19.52 -7.40 10.94
C ILE A 516 19.51 -7.61 12.45
N ASN A 517 19.55 -6.52 13.20
CA ASN A 517 19.19 -6.54 14.60
C ASN A 517 17.65 -6.55 14.73
N ASN A 518 17.07 -7.70 15.06
CA ASN A 518 15.62 -7.85 15.18
C ASN A 518 14.99 -6.88 16.20
N GLU A 519 15.73 -6.44 17.21
CA GLU A 519 15.21 -5.51 18.22
C GLU A 519 15.13 -4.06 17.72
N SER A 520 15.81 -3.75 16.61
CA SER A 520 15.88 -2.42 16.00
C SER A 520 14.72 -2.12 15.06
N GLY A 521 14.64 -0.86 14.61
CA GLY A 521 13.61 -0.37 13.69
C GLY A 521 12.23 -0.23 14.32
N ASP A 522 11.33 0.44 13.60
CA ASP A 522 9.95 0.68 14.04
C ASP A 522 8.97 -0.05 13.13
N ILE A 523 8.07 -0.86 13.71
CA ILE A 523 6.96 -1.44 12.95
C ILE A 523 5.89 -0.36 12.79
N ILE A 524 5.63 0.04 11.54
CA ILE A 524 4.67 1.10 11.21
C ILE A 524 3.36 0.55 10.61
N TYR A 525 3.35 -0.73 10.27
CA TYR A 525 2.20 -1.45 9.76
C TYR A 525 2.33 -2.93 10.11
N LEU A 526 1.23 -3.55 10.50
CA LEU A 526 1.15 -4.97 10.77
C LEU A 526 -0.25 -5.48 10.43
N ASP A 527 -0.31 -6.63 9.78
CA ASP A 527 -1.52 -7.29 9.33
C ASP A 527 -1.42 -8.79 9.59
N ASN A 528 -2.45 -9.34 10.23
CA ASN A 528 -2.57 -10.76 10.51
C ASN A 528 -3.46 -11.40 9.44
N ARG A 529 -2.95 -12.42 8.76
CA ARG A 529 -3.66 -13.13 7.70
C ARG A 529 -3.78 -14.62 8.00
N PRO A 530 -4.73 -15.35 7.37
CA PRO A 530 -4.68 -16.80 7.40
C PRO A 530 -3.30 -17.29 6.97
N LEU A 531 -2.83 -18.37 7.58
CA LEU A 531 -1.51 -18.94 7.35
C LEU A 531 -1.31 -19.27 5.87
N ILE A 532 -0.31 -18.65 5.26
CA ILE A 532 0.09 -18.89 3.89
C ILE A 532 1.26 -19.87 3.91
N SER A 533 1.12 -20.99 3.23
CA SER A 533 2.20 -21.97 3.00
C SER A 533 2.70 -21.82 1.58
N ARG A 534 4.02 -21.76 1.40
CA ARG A 534 4.62 -21.63 0.08
C ARG A 534 4.79 -22.97 -0.63
N ASP A 535 4.81 -22.89 -1.95
CA ASP A 535 5.26 -23.94 -2.86
C ASP A 535 6.40 -23.39 -3.73
N ALA A 536 7.34 -24.23 -4.16
CA ALA A 536 8.46 -23.85 -5.02
C ALA A 536 8.06 -23.15 -6.33
N ARG A 537 6.81 -23.31 -6.78
CA ARG A 537 6.29 -22.63 -7.99
C ARG A 537 5.56 -21.32 -7.71
N GLN A 538 5.36 -20.97 -6.44
CA GLN A 538 4.58 -19.80 -6.03
C GLN A 538 5.46 -18.58 -5.80
N LYS A 539 5.06 -17.47 -6.44
CA LYS A 539 5.56 -16.13 -6.17
C LYS A 539 4.50 -15.40 -5.36
N GLU A 540 4.91 -14.79 -4.27
CA GLU A 540 3.99 -14.06 -3.40
C GLU A 540 4.08 -12.57 -3.69
N ASP A 541 2.97 -11.99 -4.13
CA ASP A 541 2.84 -10.56 -4.37
C ASP A 541 2.05 -9.92 -3.22
N ILE A 542 2.75 -9.17 -2.37
CA ILE A 542 2.16 -8.44 -1.25
C ILE A 542 1.86 -7.01 -1.69
N LYS A 543 0.61 -6.59 -1.49
CA LYS A 543 0.13 -5.22 -1.70
C LYS A 543 -0.43 -4.69 -0.39
N VAL A 544 0.16 -3.62 0.13
CA VAL A 544 -0.29 -2.92 1.34
C VAL A 544 -0.80 -1.54 0.94
N ILE A 545 -1.97 -1.15 1.43
CA ILE A 545 -2.56 0.16 1.17
C ILE A 545 -2.61 0.93 2.50
N LEU A 546 -2.01 2.11 2.50
CA LEU A 546 -2.03 3.05 3.61
C LEU A 546 -2.89 4.25 3.22
N GLU A 547 -3.83 4.62 4.09
CA GLU A 547 -4.73 5.77 3.95
C GLU A 547 -4.39 6.80 5.03
N PHE A 548 -4.36 8.09 4.68
CA PHE A 548 -3.89 9.19 5.52
C PHE A 548 -4.99 10.18 5.94
#